data_AF-A0A969ETV7-F1
#
_entry.id   AF-A0A969ETV7-F1
#
_cell.length_a   1.000
_cell.length_b   1.000
_cell.length_c   1.000
_cell.angle_alpha   90.00
_cell.angle_beta   90.00
_cell.angle_gamma   90.00
#
_symmetry.space_group_name_H-M   'P 1'
#
loop_
_entity.id
_entity.type
_entity.pdbx_description
1 polymer ?
#
loop_
_entity_poly.entity_id
_entity_poly.type
_entity_poly.pdbx_seq_one_letter_code
_entity_poly.pdbx_strand_id
1 'polypeptide(L)'
;MALNVLGEFGFTDQQFTASGDWKSLSWPLVRHASSTKSARTFKVNGSLDDYQFELDTRVEGADVPLSDWTLQGKGSTQALPQLTVLGKLLEGELKLTANASWQPTVKWQAELQGSGLNPGVQWPEAPGKLALRLNTDGALADGQLTANVQLADLSGTLQQQTLKGQAKLSVMNQDVVIEALQLQAGQAALKAAGSLT
;
A
#
# COMPACT_ATOMS: atom_id res chain seq x y z
N MET A 1 23.42 -9.34 -11.71
CA MET A 1 21.96 -9.28 -11.89
C MET A 1 21.52 -10.66 -12.32
N ALA A 2 20.71 -11.35 -11.54
CA ALA A 2 20.20 -12.68 -11.90
C ALA A 2 18.68 -12.65 -11.67
N LEU A 3 17.94 -12.78 -12.76
CA LEU A 3 16.50 -12.97 -12.78
C LEU A 3 16.29 -14.35 -13.41
N ASN A 4 15.77 -15.28 -12.62
CA ASN A 4 15.40 -16.60 -13.11
C ASN A 4 13.87 -16.63 -13.22
N VAL A 5 13.37 -16.82 -14.43
CA VAL A 5 11.93 -16.97 -14.68
C VAL A 5 11.72 -18.35 -15.28
N LEU A 6 10.88 -19.13 -14.64
CA LEU A 6 10.34 -20.38 -15.16
C LEU A 6 8.86 -20.15 -15.47
N GLY A 7 8.53 -20.20 -16.75
CA GLY A 7 7.17 -19.98 -17.23
C GLY A 7 6.74 -21.08 -18.18
N GLU A 8 5.56 -21.62 -17.95
CA GLU A 8 4.87 -22.53 -18.87
C GLU A 8 3.62 -21.82 -19.40
N PHE A 9 3.43 -21.88 -20.72
CA PHE A 9 2.31 -21.23 -21.40
C PHE A 9 1.54 -22.26 -22.22
N GLY A 10 0.29 -22.50 -21.86
CA GLY A 10 -0.63 -23.38 -22.57
C GLY A 10 -1.44 -22.59 -23.60
N PHE A 11 -1.14 -22.77 -24.89
CA PHE A 11 -1.83 -22.08 -25.99
C PHE A 11 -3.29 -22.49 -26.18
N THR A 12 -3.67 -23.71 -25.75
CA THR A 12 -5.00 -24.27 -25.99
C THR A 12 -6.07 -23.66 -25.08
N ASP A 13 -5.71 -23.33 -23.83
CA ASP A 13 -6.64 -22.87 -22.80
C ASP A 13 -6.35 -21.43 -22.30
N GLN A 14 -5.42 -20.73 -22.97
CA GLN A 14 -4.87 -19.42 -22.55
C GLN A 14 -4.43 -19.37 -21.07
N GLN A 15 -4.01 -20.52 -20.55
CA GLN A 15 -3.51 -20.64 -19.19
C GLN A 15 -2.01 -20.42 -19.18
N PHE A 16 -1.56 -19.70 -18.17
CA PHE A 16 -0.15 -19.49 -17.93
C PHE A 16 0.17 -19.81 -16.48
N THR A 17 1.37 -20.32 -16.26
CA THR A 17 2.01 -20.34 -14.95
C THR A 17 3.36 -19.71 -15.10
N ALA A 18 3.64 -18.68 -14.31
CA ALA A 18 4.97 -18.10 -14.22
C ALA A 18 5.39 -18.06 -12.77
N SER A 19 6.60 -18.52 -12.52
CA SER A 19 7.25 -18.41 -11.22
C SER A 19 8.69 -18.03 -11.41
N GLY A 20 9.26 -17.33 -10.44
CA GLY A 20 10.65 -16.93 -10.55
C GLY A 20 11.18 -16.35 -9.26
N ASP A 21 12.50 -16.25 -9.26
CA ASP A 21 13.27 -15.59 -8.21
C ASP A 21 14.14 -14.52 -8.85
N TRP A 22 14.31 -13.42 -8.11
CA TRP A 22 15.28 -12.40 -8.48
C TRP A 22 16.18 -12.09 -7.29
N LYS A 23 17.41 -11.68 -7.57
CA LYS A 23 18.35 -11.18 -6.56
C LYS A 23 18.87 -9.81 -6.97
N SER A 24 18.56 -8.80 -6.14
CA SER A 24 19.08 -7.44 -6.22
C SER A 24 18.60 -6.66 -7.45
N LEU A 25 17.28 -6.57 -7.63
CA LEU A 25 16.66 -5.73 -8.68
C LEU A 25 16.59 -4.27 -8.24
N SER A 26 17.52 -3.43 -8.73
CA SER A 26 17.54 -1.99 -8.49
C SER A 26 16.42 -1.27 -9.25
N TRP A 27 15.64 -0.45 -8.54
CA TRP A 27 14.60 0.42 -9.12
C TRP A 27 14.93 1.90 -8.83
N PRO A 28 14.73 2.86 -9.77
CA PRO A 28 14.10 2.72 -11.08
C PRO A 28 15.00 2.04 -12.13
N LEU A 29 14.37 1.31 -13.07
CA LEU A 29 15.05 0.65 -14.20
C LEU A 29 15.66 1.64 -15.20
N VAL A 30 15.38 2.94 -15.06
CA VAL A 30 15.90 4.02 -15.90
C VAL A 30 16.42 5.15 -15.02
N ARG A 31 17.74 5.38 -15.13
CA ARG A 31 18.62 6.44 -14.56
C ARG A 31 18.35 6.94 -13.13
N HIS A 32 19.45 6.96 -12.36
CA HIS A 32 19.58 7.23 -10.91
C HIS A 32 19.10 6.06 -10.06
N ALA A 33 19.90 4.99 -10.07
CA ALA A 33 19.67 3.82 -9.23
C ALA A 33 19.87 4.20 -7.75
N SER A 34 18.77 4.49 -7.06
CA SER A 34 18.69 4.21 -5.63
C SER A 34 18.71 2.69 -5.50
N SER A 35 19.69 2.14 -4.78
CA SER A 35 19.94 0.71 -4.75
C SER A 35 18.87 -0.02 -3.94
N THR A 36 17.73 -0.31 -4.56
CA THR A 36 16.74 -1.21 -3.96
C THR A 36 17.17 -2.65 -4.18
N LYS A 37 17.56 -3.34 -3.10
CA LYS A 37 17.83 -4.77 -3.17
C LYS A 37 16.56 -5.52 -2.84
N SER A 38 15.88 -5.99 -3.88
CA SER A 38 14.78 -6.92 -3.72
C SER A 38 15.20 -8.33 -4.09
N ALA A 39 14.85 -9.29 -3.23
CA ALA A 39 14.97 -10.71 -3.50
C ALA A 39 13.85 -11.44 -2.77
N ARG A 40 13.13 -12.30 -3.47
CA ARG A 40 12.10 -13.25 -3.01
C ARG A 40 11.39 -13.75 -4.28
N THR A 41 10.32 -14.50 -4.15
CA THR A 41 9.71 -15.24 -5.25
C THR A 41 8.42 -14.58 -5.72
N PHE A 42 8.09 -14.76 -6.99
CA PHE A 42 6.73 -14.52 -7.49
C PHE A 42 6.15 -15.81 -8.06
N LYS A 43 4.83 -15.92 -7.96
CA LYS A 43 4.03 -16.94 -8.64
C LYS A 43 2.79 -16.28 -9.19
N VAL A 44 2.46 -16.60 -10.42
CA VAL A 44 1.18 -16.22 -11.03
C VAL A 44 0.69 -17.39 -11.86
N ASN A 45 -0.60 -17.68 -11.74
CA ASN A 45 -1.22 -18.78 -12.45
C ASN A 45 -2.68 -18.48 -12.79
N GLY A 46 -3.19 -19.10 -13.84
CA GLY A 46 -4.57 -18.93 -14.31
C GLY A 46 -4.63 -18.41 -15.74
N SER A 47 -5.69 -17.68 -16.06
CA SER A 47 -5.87 -17.01 -17.36
C SER A 47 -5.88 -15.50 -17.18
N LEU A 48 -5.82 -14.72 -18.26
CA LEU A 48 -5.86 -13.26 -18.16
C LEU A 48 -7.15 -12.73 -17.53
N ASP A 49 -8.25 -13.47 -17.64
CA ASP A 49 -9.55 -13.09 -17.09
C ASP A 49 -9.83 -13.72 -15.71
N ASP A 50 -8.99 -14.65 -15.25
CA ASP A 50 -9.05 -15.25 -13.92
C ASP A 50 -7.66 -15.75 -13.51
N TYR A 51 -6.83 -14.83 -13.02
CA TYR A 51 -5.50 -15.15 -12.51
C TYR A 51 -5.44 -14.93 -11.00
N GLN A 52 -4.55 -15.69 -10.38
CA GLN A 52 -4.12 -15.50 -9.00
C GLN A 52 -2.61 -15.26 -8.99
N PHE A 53 -2.16 -14.45 -8.04
CA PHE A 53 -0.74 -14.17 -7.88
C PHE A 53 -0.35 -14.15 -6.41
N GLU A 54 0.90 -14.49 -6.19
CA GLU A 54 1.60 -14.39 -4.92
C GLU A 54 2.97 -13.75 -5.18
N LEU A 55 3.34 -12.80 -4.35
CA LEU A 55 4.59 -12.08 -4.44
C LEU A 55 5.15 -11.92 -3.05
N ASP A 56 6.30 -12.52 -2.80
CA ASP A 56 7.13 -12.14 -1.68
C ASP A 56 8.17 -11.15 -2.21
N THR A 57 8.35 -10.02 -1.55
CA THR A 57 9.45 -9.09 -1.87
C THR A 57 10.03 -8.42 -0.63
N ARG A 58 11.35 -8.22 -0.62
CA ARG A 58 12.07 -7.49 0.43
C ARG A 58 12.48 -6.18 -0.21
N VAL A 59 12.23 -5.07 0.45
CA VAL A 59 12.50 -3.75 -0.11
C VAL A 59 13.38 -3.00 0.88
N GLU A 60 14.39 -2.33 0.35
CA GLU A 60 15.31 -1.47 1.09
C GLU A 60 15.67 -0.31 0.17
N GLY A 61 15.75 0.91 0.68
CA GLY A 61 16.12 2.09 -0.10
C GLY A 61 16.62 3.21 0.80
N ALA A 62 17.12 4.30 0.21
CA ALA A 62 17.60 5.45 0.99
C ALA A 62 16.49 6.03 1.89
N ASP A 63 15.28 6.20 1.34
CA ASP A 63 14.12 6.74 2.04
C ASP A 63 13.06 5.67 2.39
N VAL A 64 13.37 4.40 2.12
CA VAL A 64 12.45 3.27 2.33
C VAL A 64 13.10 2.31 3.33
N PRO A 65 12.53 2.16 4.55
CA PRO A 65 13.10 1.26 5.55
C PRO A 65 13.12 -0.17 5.02
N LEU A 66 14.12 -0.93 5.47
CA LEU A 66 14.19 -2.36 5.20
C LEU A 66 12.87 -3.00 5.62
N SER A 67 12.20 -3.63 4.67
CA SER A 67 10.85 -4.12 4.84
C SER A 67 10.60 -5.40 4.07
N ASP A 68 9.75 -6.25 4.64
CA ASP A 68 9.40 -7.56 4.15
C ASP A 68 7.93 -7.57 3.78
N TRP A 69 7.62 -7.79 2.51
CA TRP A 69 6.26 -7.76 1.96
C TRP A 69 5.83 -9.09 1.38
N THR A 70 4.60 -9.47 1.63
CA THR A 70 3.89 -10.58 0.99
C THR A 70 2.59 -10.03 0.40
N LEU A 71 2.41 -10.18 -0.89
CA LEU A 71 1.21 -9.76 -1.61
C LEU A 71 0.56 -10.99 -2.20
N GLN A 72 -0.76 -11.05 -2.14
CA GLN A 72 -1.54 -12.09 -2.77
C GLN A 72 -2.86 -11.52 -3.27
N GLY A 73 -3.36 -12.04 -4.38
CA GLY A 73 -4.61 -11.55 -4.93
C GLY A 73 -5.12 -12.36 -6.09
N LYS A 74 -6.30 -11.97 -6.54
CA LYS A 74 -6.94 -12.48 -7.75
C LYS A 74 -7.35 -11.31 -8.63
N GLY A 75 -7.25 -11.49 -9.94
CA GLY A 75 -7.56 -10.46 -10.91
C GLY A 75 -8.02 -11.00 -12.24
N SER A 76 -8.47 -10.07 -13.08
CA SER A 76 -8.84 -10.27 -14.46
C SER A 76 -8.33 -9.10 -15.30
N THR A 77 -8.65 -9.07 -16.58
CA THR A 77 -8.42 -7.89 -17.44
C THR A 77 -9.27 -6.67 -17.05
N GLN A 78 -10.20 -6.80 -16.11
CA GLN A 78 -11.20 -5.77 -15.77
C GLN A 78 -11.17 -5.32 -14.31
N ALA A 79 -10.73 -6.19 -13.41
CA ALA A 79 -10.79 -5.94 -11.98
C ALA A 79 -9.75 -6.73 -11.18
N LEU A 80 -9.51 -6.23 -9.97
CA LEU A 80 -8.78 -6.88 -8.89
C LEU A 80 -9.76 -7.04 -7.71
N PRO A 81 -10.63 -8.07 -7.72
CA PRO A 81 -11.65 -8.24 -6.69
C PRO A 81 -11.08 -8.44 -5.28
N GLN A 82 -9.83 -8.91 -5.19
CA GLN A 82 -9.18 -9.13 -3.91
C GLN A 82 -7.67 -8.94 -4.03
N LEU A 83 -7.15 -8.05 -3.19
CA LEU A 83 -5.73 -7.87 -2.92
C LEU A 83 -5.52 -7.87 -1.41
N THR A 84 -4.56 -8.67 -0.95
CA THR A 84 -4.04 -8.61 0.41
C THR A 84 -2.54 -8.34 0.34
N VAL A 85 -2.07 -7.37 1.11
CA VAL A 85 -0.64 -7.10 1.30
C VAL A 85 -0.34 -7.14 2.79
N LEU A 86 0.68 -7.91 3.16
CA LEU A 86 1.24 -7.98 4.50
C LEU A 86 2.66 -7.43 4.45
N GLY A 87 2.98 -6.49 5.32
CA GLY A 87 4.28 -5.87 5.44
C GLY A 87 4.83 -6.02 6.86
N LYS A 88 6.12 -6.31 6.98
CA LYS A 88 6.88 -6.15 8.22
C LYS A 88 7.90 -5.06 7.99
N LEU A 89 7.81 -3.98 8.75
CA LEU A 89 8.66 -2.81 8.64
C LEU A 89 8.68 -2.08 9.98
N LEU A 90 9.76 -1.36 10.27
CA LEU A 90 9.85 -0.52 11.47
C LEU A 90 9.50 -1.31 12.76
N GLU A 91 9.93 -2.57 12.85
CA GLU A 91 9.60 -3.51 13.95
C GLU A 91 8.10 -3.82 14.14
N GLY A 92 7.24 -3.34 13.26
CA GLY A 92 5.80 -3.54 13.29
C GLY A 92 5.27 -4.25 12.05
N GLU A 93 3.95 -4.27 11.94
CA GLU A 93 3.22 -4.94 10.88
C GLU A 93 2.26 -3.98 10.19
N LEU A 94 2.15 -4.10 8.87
CA LEU A 94 1.14 -3.46 8.03
C LEU A 94 0.32 -4.52 7.32
N LYS A 95 -0.98 -4.29 7.23
CA LYS A 95 -1.91 -5.10 6.45
C LYS A 95 -2.77 -4.17 5.60
N LEU A 96 -2.73 -4.36 4.28
CA LEU A 96 -3.63 -3.72 3.33
C LEU A 96 -4.56 -4.78 2.75
N THR A 97 -5.85 -4.50 2.72
CA THR A 97 -6.82 -5.25 1.94
C THR A 97 -7.51 -4.32 0.98
N ALA A 98 -7.60 -4.68 -0.29
CA ALA A 98 -8.20 -3.82 -1.30
C ALA A 98 -8.98 -4.61 -2.35
N ASN A 99 -9.93 -3.94 -2.98
CA ASN A 99 -10.54 -4.34 -4.23
C ASN A 99 -10.53 -3.15 -5.19
N ALA A 100 -10.43 -3.42 -6.48
CA ALA A 100 -10.48 -2.40 -7.52
C ALA A 100 -11.11 -2.94 -8.80
N SER A 101 -11.71 -2.06 -9.59
CA SER A 101 -12.12 -2.33 -10.97
C SER A 101 -11.67 -1.18 -11.84
N TRP A 102 -11.42 -1.43 -13.12
CA TRP A 102 -11.13 -0.38 -14.12
C TRP A 102 -12.00 -0.49 -15.38
N GLN A 103 -12.77 -1.56 -15.53
CA GLN A 103 -13.87 -1.65 -16.49
C GLN A 103 -15.20 -1.95 -15.77
N PRO A 104 -16.32 -1.33 -16.19
CA PRO A 104 -16.41 -0.24 -17.17
C PRO A 104 -15.92 1.11 -16.63
N THR A 105 -15.80 1.25 -15.31
CA THR A 105 -15.34 2.47 -14.63
C THR A 105 -14.29 2.11 -13.60
N VAL A 106 -13.38 3.05 -13.33
CA VAL A 106 -12.41 2.87 -12.25
C VAL A 106 -13.10 3.05 -10.91
N LYS A 107 -12.95 2.07 -10.01
CA LYS A 107 -13.43 2.10 -8.63
C LYS A 107 -12.44 1.38 -7.74
N TRP A 108 -12.33 1.79 -6.49
CA TRP A 108 -11.53 1.07 -5.50
C TRP A 108 -12.12 1.21 -4.11
N GLN A 109 -11.77 0.25 -3.27
CA GLN A 109 -11.93 0.30 -1.82
C GLN A 109 -10.72 -0.37 -1.20
N ALA A 110 -10.15 0.26 -0.18
CA ALA A 110 -8.98 -0.24 0.51
C ALA A 110 -9.03 0.07 2.01
N GLU A 111 -8.52 -0.85 2.80
CA GLU A 111 -8.33 -0.71 4.23
C GLU A 111 -6.88 -1.05 4.57
N LEU A 112 -6.21 -0.13 5.25
CA LEU A 112 -4.85 -0.25 5.75
C LEU A 112 -4.88 -0.28 7.27
N GLN A 113 -4.27 -1.30 7.86
CA GLN A 113 -4.06 -1.42 9.29
C GLN A 113 -2.57 -1.51 9.57
N GLY A 114 -2.10 -0.72 10.53
CA GLY A 114 -0.73 -0.78 11.05
C GLY A 114 -0.73 -1.03 12.54
N SER A 115 0.20 -1.86 13.01
CA SER A 115 0.37 -2.11 14.43
C SER A 115 1.85 -2.18 14.81
N GLY A 116 2.18 -1.57 15.94
CA GLY A 116 3.51 -1.63 16.51
C GLY A 116 4.61 -0.92 15.70
N LEU A 117 4.27 -0.03 14.80
CA LEU A 117 5.22 0.68 13.94
C LEU A 117 6.11 1.60 14.78
N ASN A 118 7.43 1.41 14.72
CA ASN A 118 8.42 2.22 15.42
C ASN A 118 9.22 3.08 14.44
N PRO A 119 8.82 4.34 14.21
CA PRO A 119 9.55 5.23 13.30
C PRO A 119 11.02 5.44 13.72
N GLY A 120 11.33 5.27 15.01
CA GLY A 120 12.67 5.35 15.59
C GLY A 120 13.71 4.41 14.97
N VAL A 121 13.26 3.32 14.31
CA VAL A 121 14.13 2.40 13.58
C VAL A 121 14.80 3.07 12.39
N GLN A 122 14.09 3.99 11.73
CA GLN A 122 14.58 4.73 10.55
C GLN A 122 14.97 6.17 10.90
N TRP A 123 14.19 6.83 11.75
CA TRP A 123 14.35 8.23 12.16
C TRP A 123 14.58 8.31 13.67
N PRO A 124 15.84 8.32 14.14
CA PRO A 124 16.17 8.32 15.57
C PRO A 124 15.54 9.45 16.39
N GLU A 125 15.17 10.55 15.74
CA GLU A 125 14.47 11.71 16.31
C GLU A 125 12.97 11.47 16.56
N ALA A 126 12.40 10.38 16.03
CA ALA A 126 10.98 10.05 16.12
C ALA A 126 10.73 8.66 16.76
N PRO A 127 11.33 8.32 17.92
CA PRO A 127 11.11 7.03 18.55
C PRO A 127 9.66 6.89 19.00
N GLY A 128 9.08 5.71 18.81
CA GLY A 128 7.66 5.53 19.12
C GLY A 128 7.15 4.13 18.89
N LYS A 129 5.86 3.95 19.15
CA LYS A 129 5.11 2.76 18.76
C LYS A 129 3.71 3.17 18.36
N LEU A 130 3.41 3.06 17.07
CA LEU A 130 2.19 3.56 16.46
C LEU A 130 1.33 2.40 15.96
N ALA A 131 0.02 2.61 16.06
CA ALA A 131 -1.00 1.84 15.39
C ALA A 131 -1.89 2.79 14.60
N LEU A 132 -2.39 2.33 13.45
CA LEU A 132 -3.27 3.12 12.61
C LEU A 132 -4.29 2.24 11.88
N ARG A 133 -5.42 2.84 11.56
CA ARG A 133 -6.43 2.27 10.66
C ARG A 133 -6.89 3.35 9.69
N LEU A 134 -6.68 3.11 8.41
CA LEU A 134 -7.03 4.00 7.33
C LEU A 134 -7.91 3.28 6.33
N ASN A 135 -8.97 3.93 5.90
CA ASN A 135 -9.90 3.44 4.90
C ASN A 135 -9.93 4.45 3.75
N THR A 136 -9.99 3.96 2.52
CA THR A 136 -10.18 4.80 1.34
C THR A 136 -11.05 4.10 0.32
N ASP A 137 -11.91 4.87 -0.31
CA ASP A 137 -12.73 4.43 -1.43
C ASP A 137 -12.82 5.54 -2.46
N GLY A 138 -13.16 5.17 -3.68
CA GLY A 138 -13.40 6.17 -4.70
C GLY A 138 -13.71 5.59 -6.06
N ALA A 139 -13.91 6.50 -7.00
CA ALA A 139 -14.23 6.21 -8.38
C ALA A 139 -13.65 7.29 -9.30
N LEU A 140 -13.32 6.89 -10.52
CA LEU A 140 -13.09 7.80 -11.64
C LEU A 140 -14.09 7.41 -12.74
N ALA A 141 -15.08 8.29 -12.95
CA ALA A 141 -16.14 8.13 -13.92
C ALA A 141 -16.22 9.39 -14.78
N ASP A 142 -16.27 9.23 -16.10
CA ASP A 142 -16.36 10.35 -17.06
C ASP A 142 -15.28 11.43 -16.85
N GLY A 143 -14.08 11.01 -16.43
CA GLY A 143 -12.97 11.91 -16.11
C GLY A 143 -13.08 12.65 -14.77
N GLN A 144 -14.13 12.40 -13.99
CA GLN A 144 -14.35 13.00 -12.67
C GLN A 144 -13.91 12.05 -11.56
N LEU A 145 -12.98 12.51 -10.72
CA LEU A 145 -12.47 11.78 -9.57
C LEU A 145 -13.32 12.10 -8.34
N THR A 146 -13.84 11.08 -7.68
CA THR A 146 -14.40 11.20 -6.33
C THR A 146 -13.73 10.20 -5.41
N ALA A 147 -13.24 10.64 -4.25
CA ALA A 147 -12.64 9.74 -3.28
C ALA A 147 -12.94 10.16 -1.85
N ASN A 148 -12.96 9.19 -0.95
CA ASN A 148 -13.01 9.38 0.48
C ASN A 148 -11.74 8.79 1.09
N VAL A 149 -11.20 9.49 2.09
CA VAL A 149 -10.08 9.03 2.90
C VAL A 149 -10.44 9.23 4.36
N GLN A 150 -10.41 8.15 5.14
CA GLN A 150 -10.71 8.17 6.55
C GLN A 150 -9.53 7.58 7.33
N LEU A 151 -8.88 8.38 8.15
CA LEU A 151 -8.06 7.89 9.24
C LEU A 151 -9.00 7.60 10.41
N ALA A 152 -9.41 6.34 10.55
CA ALA A 152 -10.37 5.91 11.57
C ALA A 152 -9.76 5.91 12.98
N ASP A 153 -8.48 5.53 13.08
CA ASP A 153 -7.72 5.63 14.31
C ASP A 153 -6.24 5.81 13.99
N LEU A 154 -5.58 6.66 14.74
CA LEU A 154 -4.14 6.73 14.91
C LEU A 154 -3.91 6.76 16.41
N SER A 155 -3.10 5.85 16.93
CA SER A 155 -2.86 5.74 18.35
C SER A 155 -1.44 5.27 18.65
N GLY A 156 -0.92 5.61 19.82
CA GLY A 156 0.36 5.11 20.29
C GLY A 156 1.20 6.17 20.98
N THR A 157 2.52 6.04 20.84
CA THR A 157 3.48 7.00 21.35
C THR A 157 4.46 7.45 20.27
N LEU A 158 4.83 8.72 20.31
CA LEU A 158 5.87 9.32 19.48
C LEU A 158 6.64 10.32 20.33
N GLN A 159 7.97 10.24 20.34
CA GLN A 159 8.84 11.09 21.17
C GLN A 159 8.39 11.15 22.64
N GLN A 160 8.05 9.98 23.21
CA GLN A 160 7.52 9.83 24.58
C GLN A 160 6.18 10.53 24.85
N GLN A 161 5.52 11.08 23.83
CA GLN A 161 4.19 11.67 23.93
C GLN A 161 3.13 10.72 23.38
N THR A 162 1.97 10.66 24.05
CA THR A 162 0.82 9.92 23.51
C THR A 162 0.31 10.61 22.26
N LEU A 163 0.16 9.85 21.18
CA LEU A 163 -0.44 10.31 19.93
C LEU A 163 -1.83 9.69 19.79
N LYS A 164 -2.83 10.50 19.46
CA LYS A 164 -4.16 10.06 19.05
C LYS A 164 -4.63 10.89 17.87
N GLY A 165 -5.30 10.30 16.90
CA GLY A 165 -5.79 11.06 15.77
C GLY A 165 -6.88 10.37 14.98
N GLN A 166 -7.72 11.18 14.34
CA GLN A 166 -8.73 10.76 13.40
C GLN A 166 -8.87 11.84 12.33
N ALA A 167 -9.17 11.44 11.11
CA ALA A 167 -9.42 12.38 10.02
C ALA A 167 -10.43 11.81 9.03
N LYS A 168 -11.17 12.71 8.39
CA LYS A 168 -12.07 12.39 7.28
C LYS A 168 -11.92 13.47 6.22
N LEU A 169 -11.61 13.02 5.02
CA LEU A 169 -11.38 13.85 3.85
C LEU A 169 -12.21 13.32 2.68
N SER A 170 -12.72 14.23 1.87
CA SER A 170 -13.32 13.93 0.58
C SER A 170 -12.58 14.70 -0.52
N VAL A 171 -12.45 14.06 -1.67
CA VAL A 171 -11.78 14.60 -2.86
C VAL A 171 -12.77 14.61 -3.99
N MET A 172 -12.88 15.74 -4.67
CA MET A 172 -13.64 15.90 -5.91
C MET A 172 -12.75 16.58 -6.93
N ASN A 173 -12.23 15.82 -7.89
CA ASN A 173 -11.19 16.28 -8.82
C ASN A 173 -9.95 16.83 -8.11
N GLN A 174 -9.76 18.15 -8.13
CA GLN A 174 -8.66 18.85 -7.48
C GLN A 174 -9.07 19.41 -6.10
N ASP A 175 -10.37 19.46 -5.83
CA ASP A 175 -10.90 20.00 -4.59
C ASP A 175 -10.75 18.96 -3.48
N VAL A 176 -10.12 19.35 -2.38
CA VAL A 176 -9.96 18.52 -1.19
C VAL A 176 -10.73 19.17 -0.05
N VAL A 177 -11.70 18.45 0.51
CA VAL A 177 -12.47 18.87 1.68
C VAL A 177 -11.98 18.08 2.88
N ILE A 178 -11.47 18.78 3.89
CA ILE A 178 -11.21 18.24 5.22
C ILE A 178 -12.51 18.39 6.01
N GLU A 179 -13.28 17.32 6.10
CA GLU A 179 -14.53 17.30 6.86
C GLU A 179 -14.26 17.40 8.36
N ALA A 180 -13.26 16.65 8.81
CA ALA A 180 -12.76 16.72 10.17
C ALA A 180 -11.33 16.21 10.23
N LEU A 181 -10.47 16.91 10.95
CA LEU A 181 -9.17 16.42 11.38
C LEU A 181 -9.03 16.73 12.86
N GLN A 182 -8.70 15.71 13.64
CA GLN A 182 -8.41 15.82 15.05
C GLN A 182 -7.12 15.06 15.33
N LEU A 183 -6.13 15.75 15.87
CA LEU A 183 -4.86 15.16 16.27
C LEU A 183 -4.52 15.65 17.67
N GLN A 184 -4.08 14.74 18.54
CA GLN A 184 -3.65 15.03 19.88
C GLN A 184 -2.27 14.41 20.10
N ALA A 185 -1.29 15.23 20.47
CA ALA A 185 0.07 14.83 20.81
C ALA A 185 0.39 15.36 22.22
N GLY A 186 0.32 14.48 23.23
CA GLY A 186 0.41 14.88 24.63
C GLY A 186 -0.68 15.89 25.00
N GLN A 187 -0.26 17.11 25.35
CA GLN A 187 -1.16 18.24 25.66
C GLN A 187 -1.52 19.09 24.44
N ALA A 188 -0.79 18.95 23.32
CA ALA A 188 -1.08 19.67 22.10
C ALA A 188 -2.27 19.01 21.39
N ALA A 189 -3.20 19.83 20.90
CA ALA A 189 -4.33 19.38 20.11
C ALA A 189 -4.46 20.25 18.86
N LEU A 190 -4.69 19.61 17.73
CA LEU A 190 -4.98 20.23 16.44
C LEU A 190 -6.38 19.79 16.02
N LYS A 191 -7.19 20.78 15.63
CA LYS A 191 -8.46 20.55 14.96
C LYS A 191 -8.49 21.36 13.67
N ALA A 192 -8.88 20.74 12.58
CA ALA A 192 -9.01 21.43 11.30
C ALA A 192 -10.25 20.92 10.56
N ALA A 193 -10.88 21.84 9.83
CA ALA A 193 -11.92 21.57 8.85
C ALA A 193 -11.86 22.69 7.79
N GLY A 194 -12.16 22.38 6.55
CA GLY A 194 -12.07 23.36 5.46
C GLY A 194 -12.00 22.72 4.09
N SER A 195 -11.82 23.55 3.07
CA SER A 195 -11.62 23.12 1.68
C SER A 195 -10.33 23.72 1.13
N LEU A 196 -9.69 22.96 0.25
CA LEU A 196 -8.58 23.37 -0.60
C LEU A 196 -9.06 23.23 -2.04
N THR A 197 -9.07 24.34 -2.77
CA THR A 197 -9.55 24.46 -4.16
C THR A 197 -8.45 25.04 -5.02
#